data_AF-A0A3B4CRU7-F1
#
_entry.id   AF-A0A3B4CRU7-F1
#
_cell.length_a   1.000
_cell.length_b   1.000
_cell.length_c   1.000
_cell.angle_alpha   90.00
_cell.angle_beta   90.00
_cell.angle_gamma   90.00
#
_symmetry.space_group_name_H-M   'P 1'
#
loop_
_entity.id
_entity.type
_entity.pdbx_description
1 polymer ?
#
loop_
_entity_poly.entity_id
_entity_poly.type
_entity_poly.pdbx_seq_one_letter_code
_entity_poly.pdbx_strand_id
1 'polypeptide(L)'
;MDTADVWHQIGAVQTMNTSCFSFSKMIMMALSIAQIAMGAVYLQECPKQHYIPIYLLVCGVFSTILTLLSCLPCNKYQGMNLCCYVWNGLVSAFMFCWFISGSMWIYSIYPPNYNSTVLGEPYCNKSLYLFAFWTTTLTYIFLAGLLLAACCVLICTCLYRGATHA
;
A
#
# COMPACT_ATOMS: atom_id res chain seq x y z
N MET A 1 27.95 -20.58 -20.19
CA MET A 1 27.56 -19.94 -18.92
C MET A 1 27.56 -21.04 -17.88
N ASP A 2 28.56 -21.04 -16.99
CA ASP A 2 28.71 -22.06 -15.96
C ASP A 2 27.64 -21.92 -14.89
N THR A 3 27.04 -23.04 -14.50
CA THR A 3 25.94 -23.08 -13.53
C THR A 3 26.37 -22.58 -12.14
N ALA A 4 27.67 -22.66 -11.81
CA ALA A 4 28.21 -22.20 -10.53
C ALA A 4 28.14 -20.66 -10.36
N ASP A 5 28.41 -19.89 -11.41
CA ASP A 5 28.30 -18.43 -11.38
C ASP A 5 26.85 -17.96 -11.27
N VAL A 6 25.92 -18.70 -11.92
CA VAL A 6 24.48 -18.44 -11.85
C VAL A 6 23.96 -18.64 -10.42
N TRP A 7 24.35 -19.72 -9.72
CA TRP A 7 23.95 -19.97 -8.33
C TRP A 7 24.53 -18.93 -7.35
N HIS A 8 25.76 -18.45 -7.58
CA HIS A 8 26.38 -17.43 -6.73
C HIS A 8 25.73 -16.04 -6.91
N GLN A 9 25.36 -15.68 -8.14
CA GLN A 9 24.56 -14.49 -8.46
C GLN A 9 23.16 -14.56 -7.85
N ILE A 10 22.47 -15.71 -7.98
CA ILE A 10 21.13 -15.91 -7.41
C ILE A 10 21.17 -15.85 -5.87
N GLY A 11 22.19 -16.43 -5.21
CA GLY A 11 22.36 -16.39 -3.76
C GLY A 11 22.66 -14.99 -3.20
N ALA A 12 23.49 -14.21 -3.89
CA ALA A 12 23.77 -12.81 -3.53
C ALA A 12 22.54 -11.90 -3.76
N VAL A 13 21.80 -12.12 -4.85
CA VAL A 13 20.53 -11.45 -5.12
C VAL A 13 19.49 -11.82 -4.06
N GLN A 14 19.36 -13.09 -3.67
CA GLN A 14 18.42 -13.53 -2.62
C GLN A 14 18.74 -12.93 -1.24
N THR A 15 20.00 -12.82 -0.85
CA THR A 15 20.40 -12.23 0.45
C THR A 15 20.19 -10.71 0.50
N MET A 16 20.46 -9.99 -0.60
CA MET A 16 20.09 -8.58 -0.76
C MET A 16 18.57 -8.37 -0.74
N ASN A 17 17.82 -9.23 -1.45
CA ASN A 17 16.36 -9.11 -1.54
C ASN A 17 15.69 -9.40 -0.19
N THR A 18 16.19 -10.39 0.58
CA THR A 18 15.64 -10.75 1.90
C THR A 18 15.86 -9.63 2.93
N SER A 19 17.02 -8.99 2.90
CA SER A 19 17.34 -7.86 3.79
C SER A 19 16.44 -6.66 3.47
N CYS A 20 16.30 -6.31 2.19
CA CYS A 20 15.40 -5.24 1.72
C CYS A 20 13.92 -5.54 2.07
N PHE A 21 13.51 -6.80 1.97
CA PHE A 21 12.17 -7.25 2.33
C PHE A 21 11.87 -7.10 3.83
N SER A 22 12.89 -7.21 4.68
CA SER A 22 12.77 -6.97 6.13
C SER A 22 12.63 -5.48 6.46
N PHE A 23 13.51 -4.64 5.90
CA PHE A 23 13.46 -3.18 6.14
C PHE A 23 12.19 -2.53 5.60
N SER A 24 11.72 -2.94 4.42
CA SER A 24 10.47 -2.43 3.84
C SER A 24 9.26 -2.73 4.74
N LYS A 25 9.19 -3.92 5.35
CA LYS A 25 8.14 -4.26 6.32
C LYS A 25 8.14 -3.33 7.54
N MET A 26 9.32 -2.99 8.07
CA MET A 26 9.43 -2.06 9.20
C MET A 26 8.94 -0.65 8.85
N ILE A 27 9.32 -0.15 7.67
CA ILE A 27 8.88 1.17 7.18
C ILE A 27 7.36 1.19 6.98
N MET A 28 6.80 0.14 6.36
CA MET A 28 5.37 0.01 6.16
C MET A 28 4.60 -0.03 7.49
N MET A 29 5.12 -0.74 8.49
CA MET A 29 4.53 -0.79 9.82
C MET A 29 4.53 0.59 10.51
N ALA A 30 5.63 1.35 10.41
CA ALA A 30 5.69 2.71 10.93
C ALA A 30 4.67 3.64 10.24
N LEU A 31 4.54 3.53 8.91
CA LEU A 31 3.53 4.27 8.14
C LEU A 31 2.10 3.90 8.56
N SER A 32 1.82 2.61 8.77
CA SER A 32 0.50 2.16 9.22
C SER A 32 0.16 2.71 10.61
N ILE A 33 1.12 2.76 11.53
CA ILE A 33 0.92 3.37 12.87
C ILE A 33 0.63 4.86 12.74
N ALA A 34 1.37 5.57 11.87
CA ALA A 34 1.12 6.98 11.61
C ALA A 34 -0.28 7.22 11.01
N GLN A 35 -0.75 6.36 10.10
CA GLN A 35 -2.11 6.43 9.54
C GLN A 35 -3.19 6.26 10.62
N ILE A 36 -3.01 5.29 11.52
CA ILE A 36 -3.94 5.07 12.64
C ILE A 36 -3.93 6.28 13.58
N ALA A 37 -2.75 6.78 13.95
CA ALA A 37 -2.61 7.93 14.84
C ALA A 37 -3.26 9.20 14.24
N MET A 38 -2.95 9.51 12.98
CA MET A 38 -3.52 10.68 12.29
C MET A 38 -5.04 10.55 12.13
N GLY A 39 -5.54 9.36 11.75
CA GLY A 39 -6.98 9.10 11.62
C GLY A 39 -7.74 9.21 12.95
N ALA A 40 -7.13 8.76 14.06
CA ALA A 40 -7.75 8.79 15.38
C ALA A 40 -7.69 10.17 16.04
N VAL A 41 -6.53 10.86 15.99
CA VAL A 41 -6.33 12.15 16.66
C VAL A 41 -7.10 13.27 15.96
N TYR A 42 -7.11 13.29 14.62
CA TYR A 42 -7.72 14.37 13.83
C TYR A 42 -9.11 14.01 13.32
N LEU A 43 -9.81 13.07 13.96
CA LEU A 43 -11.12 12.58 13.50
C LEU A 43 -12.17 13.70 13.42
N GLN A 44 -12.09 14.68 14.33
CA GLN A 44 -13.01 15.83 14.41
C GLN A 44 -12.47 17.11 13.76
N GLU A 45 -11.20 17.10 13.32
CA GLU A 45 -10.49 18.29 12.83
C GLU A 45 -10.69 18.53 11.31
N CYS A 46 -11.59 17.76 10.68
CA CYS A 46 -12.02 17.93 9.29
C CYS A 46 -13.55 17.76 9.15
N PRO A 47 -14.36 18.69 9.70
CA PRO A 47 -15.80 18.66 9.54
C PRO A 47 -16.26 18.70 8.07
N LYS A 48 -15.43 19.25 7.17
CA LYS A 48 -15.68 19.26 5.71
C LYS A 48 -15.82 17.87 5.12
N GLN A 49 -15.07 16.89 5.64
CA GLN A 49 -15.08 15.53 5.13
C GLN A 49 -14.61 14.55 6.20
N HIS A 50 -15.55 14.07 7.01
CA HIS A 50 -15.29 13.09 8.07
C HIS A 50 -14.76 11.74 7.54
N TYR A 51 -14.96 11.44 6.25
CA TYR A 51 -14.46 10.20 5.64
C TYR A 51 -12.95 10.17 5.41
N ILE A 52 -12.24 11.31 5.39
CA ILE A 52 -10.77 11.34 5.23
C ILE A 52 -10.04 10.71 6.42
N PRO A 53 -10.29 11.10 7.68
CA PRO A 53 -9.67 10.44 8.82
C PRO A 53 -10.08 8.97 8.94
N ILE A 54 -11.34 8.64 8.64
CA ILE A 54 -11.83 7.23 8.64
C ILE A 54 -11.10 6.41 7.58
N TYR A 55 -10.88 6.97 6.39
CA TYR A 55 -10.10 6.35 5.31
C TYR A 55 -8.71 5.94 5.78
N LEU A 56 -7.97 6.87 6.41
CA LEU A 56 -6.64 6.62 6.94
C LEU A 56 -6.64 5.55 8.03
N LEU A 57 -7.62 5.60 8.94
CA LEU A 57 -7.75 4.64 10.03
C LEU A 57 -7.94 3.22 9.50
N VAL A 58 -8.90 3.04 8.57
CA VAL A 58 -9.22 1.74 7.96
C VAL A 58 -8.01 1.21 7.18
N CYS A 59 -7.38 2.03 6.34
CA CYS A 59 -6.16 1.65 5.61
C CYS A 59 -5.05 1.18 6.56
N GLY A 60 -4.81 1.92 7.64
CA GLY A 60 -3.79 1.58 8.64
C GLY A 60 -4.08 0.26 9.35
N VAL A 61 -5.31 0.03 9.82
CA VAL A 61 -5.69 -1.18 10.56
C VAL A 61 -5.61 -2.43 9.69
N PHE A 62 -6.12 -2.40 8.47
CA PHE A 62 -6.06 -3.57 7.60
C PHE A 62 -4.63 -3.86 7.13
N SER A 63 -3.79 -2.83 6.94
CA SER A 63 -2.37 -3.00 6.60
C SER A 63 -1.58 -3.67 7.73
N THR A 64 -1.84 -3.31 8.99
CA THR A 64 -1.18 -3.97 10.13
C THR A 64 -1.64 -5.43 10.25
N ILE A 65 -2.93 -5.71 10.09
CA ILE A 65 -3.47 -7.08 10.10
C ILE A 65 -2.79 -7.92 9.02
N LEU A 66 -2.70 -7.42 7.78
CA LEU A 66 -2.02 -8.14 6.68
C LEU A 66 -0.55 -8.42 6.98
N THR A 67 0.13 -7.43 7.57
CA THR A 67 1.55 -7.57 7.93
C THR A 67 1.74 -8.63 9.01
N LEU A 68 0.86 -8.65 10.01
CA LEU A 68 0.86 -9.67 11.06
C LEU A 68 0.57 -11.06 10.48
N LEU A 69 -0.48 -11.21 9.67
CA LEU A 69 -0.82 -12.47 9.01
C LEU A 69 0.34 -13.01 8.16
N SER A 70 1.10 -12.13 7.49
CA SER A 70 2.27 -12.49 6.71
C SER A 70 3.45 -13.02 7.55
N CYS A 71 3.44 -12.80 8.86
CA CYS A 71 4.43 -13.33 9.81
C CYS A 71 3.95 -14.62 10.50
N LEU A 72 2.66 -14.94 10.45
CA LEU A 72 2.13 -16.19 11.01
C LEU A 72 2.28 -17.35 10.01
N PRO A 73 2.83 -18.51 10.42
CA PRO A 73 2.85 -19.69 9.58
C PRO A 73 1.43 -20.29 9.49
N CYS A 74 0.64 -19.93 8.46
CA CYS A 74 -0.65 -20.59 8.15
C CYS A 74 -0.49 -22.11 7.86
N ASN A 75 0.74 -22.65 7.84
CA ASN A 75 1.09 -23.99 7.35
C ASN A 75 0.90 -25.16 8.36
N LYS A 76 0.26 -24.96 9.52
CA LYS A 76 0.11 -26.04 10.53
C LYS A 76 -1.28 -26.67 10.64
N TYR A 77 -2.29 -26.21 9.89
CA TYR A 77 -3.64 -26.82 9.95
C TYR A 77 -4.24 -26.99 8.55
N GLN A 78 -4.45 -28.24 8.15
CA GLN A 78 -4.73 -28.68 6.77
C GLN A 78 -6.05 -28.14 6.18
N GLY A 79 -6.96 -27.61 7.01
CA GLY A 79 -8.20 -26.93 6.60
C GLY A 79 -8.14 -25.39 6.59
N MET A 80 -7.07 -24.77 7.08
CA MET A 80 -6.98 -23.31 7.26
C MET A 80 -6.32 -22.57 6.09
N ASN A 81 -5.76 -23.28 5.11
CA ASN A 81 -5.07 -22.67 3.96
C ASN A 81 -6.04 -22.02 2.97
N LEU A 82 -7.20 -22.65 2.70
CA LEU A 82 -8.25 -22.07 1.85
C LEU A 82 -8.83 -20.81 2.51
N CYS A 83 -9.03 -20.84 3.83
CA CYS A 83 -9.52 -19.70 4.59
C CYS A 83 -8.51 -18.54 4.58
N CYS A 84 -7.21 -18.81 4.77
CA CYS A 84 -6.17 -17.77 4.63
C CYS A 84 -6.18 -17.17 3.21
N TYR A 85 -6.25 -17.99 2.15
CA TYR A 85 -6.26 -17.48 0.77
C TYR A 85 -7.50 -16.64 0.45
N VAL A 86 -8.70 -17.14 0.79
CA VAL A 86 -9.97 -16.44 0.57
C VAL A 86 -10.01 -15.15 1.38
N TRP A 87 -9.55 -15.17 2.65
CA TRP A 87 -9.48 -13.98 3.49
C TRP A 87 -8.52 -12.93 2.92
N ASN A 88 -7.32 -13.32 2.51
CA ASN A 88 -6.37 -12.40 1.87
C ASN A 88 -6.94 -11.79 0.57
N GLY A 89 -7.62 -12.60 -0.25
CA GLY A 89 -8.30 -12.13 -1.45
C GLY A 89 -9.42 -11.12 -1.14
N LEU A 90 -10.27 -11.42 -0.16
CA LEU A 90 -11.34 -10.52 0.29
C LEU A 90 -10.80 -9.20 0.82
N VAL A 91 -9.79 -9.25 1.69
CA VAL A 91 -9.19 -8.04 2.26
C VAL A 91 -8.48 -7.24 1.17
N SER A 92 -7.81 -7.89 0.22
CA SER A 92 -7.18 -7.22 -0.92
C SER A 92 -8.21 -6.50 -1.79
N ALA A 93 -9.32 -7.15 -2.14
CA ALA A 93 -10.39 -6.54 -2.92
C ALA A 93 -11.03 -5.37 -2.16
N PHE A 94 -11.28 -5.53 -0.86
CA PHE A 94 -11.80 -4.47 0.00
C PHE A 94 -10.85 -3.27 0.03
N MET A 95 -9.55 -3.49 0.27
CA MET A 95 -8.53 -2.44 0.28
C MET A 95 -8.46 -1.70 -1.05
N PHE A 96 -8.61 -2.41 -2.18
CA PHE A 96 -8.62 -1.79 -3.50
C PHE A 96 -9.82 -0.86 -3.69
N CYS A 97 -11.03 -1.34 -3.40
CA CYS A 97 -12.25 -0.52 -3.47
C CYS A 97 -12.20 0.67 -2.50
N TRP A 98 -11.64 0.43 -1.31
CA TRP A 98 -11.48 1.46 -0.28
C TRP A 98 -10.48 2.54 -0.68
N PHE A 99 -9.37 2.15 -1.30
CA PHE A 99 -8.38 3.08 -1.85
C PHE A 99 -9.00 4.00 -2.92
N ILE A 100 -9.80 3.44 -3.84
CA ILE A 100 -10.53 4.24 -4.83
C ILE A 100 -11.47 5.24 -4.16
N SER A 101 -12.23 4.78 -3.16
CA SER A 101 -13.15 5.62 -2.40
C SER A 101 -12.43 6.75 -1.66
N GLY A 102 -11.29 6.44 -1.04
CA GLY A 102 -10.41 7.39 -0.38
C GLY A 102 -9.90 8.48 -1.32
N SER A 103 -9.45 8.09 -2.52
CA SER A 103 -9.05 9.04 -3.56
C SER A 103 -10.18 10.00 -3.90
N MET A 104 -11.41 9.50 -4.09
CA MET A 104 -12.56 10.37 -4.36
C MET A 104 -12.81 11.36 -3.22
N TRP A 105 -12.72 10.92 -1.96
CA TRP A 105 -12.91 11.82 -0.81
C TRP A 105 -11.84 12.90 -0.69
N ILE A 106 -10.58 12.56 -0.96
CA ILE A 106 -9.46 13.50 -0.92
C ILE A 106 -9.56 14.51 -2.06
N TYR A 107 -9.71 14.04 -3.30
CA TYR A 107 -9.72 14.92 -4.47
C TYR A 107 -11.01 15.75 -4.58
N SER A 108 -12.14 15.27 -4.08
CA SER A 108 -13.42 16.00 -4.12
C SER A 108 -13.39 17.33 -3.35
N ILE A 109 -12.52 17.47 -2.36
CA ILE A 109 -12.43 18.69 -1.56
C ILE A 109 -11.19 19.54 -1.90
N TYR A 110 -10.44 19.19 -2.94
CA TYR A 110 -9.22 19.90 -3.34
C TYR A 110 -9.53 21.19 -4.13
N PRO A 111 -8.96 22.35 -3.75
CA PRO A 111 -8.24 22.65 -2.50
C PRO A 111 -9.19 22.83 -1.30
N PRO A 112 -8.88 22.30 -0.10
CA PRO A 112 -9.74 22.46 1.06
C PRO A 112 -9.53 23.83 1.73
N ASN A 113 -10.52 24.24 2.54
CA ASN A 113 -10.38 25.43 3.38
C ASN A 113 -9.64 25.03 4.66
N TYR A 114 -8.47 25.61 4.89
CA TYR A 114 -7.64 25.35 6.08
C TYR A 114 -7.93 26.31 7.24
N ASN A 115 -8.78 27.31 7.02
CA ASN A 115 -9.03 28.39 7.96
C ASN A 115 -10.26 28.08 8.83
N SER A 116 -10.03 27.74 10.10
CA SER A 116 -11.09 27.47 11.09
C SER A 116 -11.83 28.71 11.58
N THR A 117 -11.37 29.91 11.21
CA THR A 117 -11.91 31.20 11.68
C THR A 117 -13.06 31.73 10.81
N VAL A 118 -13.34 31.11 9.66
CA VAL A 118 -14.41 31.52 8.75
C VAL A 118 -15.73 30.90 9.22
N LEU A 119 -16.65 31.74 9.70
CA LEU A 119 -17.97 31.30 10.15
C LEU A 119 -18.78 30.72 8.97
N GLY A 120 -19.25 29.48 9.10
CA GLY A 120 -20.14 28.82 8.13
C GLY A 120 -19.45 28.00 7.03
N GLU A 121 -18.12 28.06 6.92
CA GLU A 121 -17.36 27.24 5.97
C GLU A 121 -16.70 26.06 6.70
N PRO A 122 -16.97 24.81 6.31
CA PRO A 122 -16.35 23.67 6.97
C PRO A 122 -14.85 23.62 6.64
N TYR A 123 -14.01 23.70 7.67
CA TYR A 123 -12.55 23.64 7.54
C TYR A 123 -12.03 22.19 7.54
N CYS A 124 -10.78 22.02 7.15
CA CYS A 124 -10.06 20.76 7.35
C CYS A 124 -8.60 21.04 7.72
N ASN A 125 -8.11 20.37 8.75
CA ASN A 125 -6.76 20.53 9.25
C ASN A 125 -5.72 20.24 8.16
N LYS A 126 -4.80 21.19 8.00
CA LYS A 126 -3.75 21.15 6.98
C LYS A 126 -2.91 19.87 7.08
N SER A 127 -2.45 19.51 8.27
CA SER A 127 -1.58 18.35 8.47
C SER A 127 -2.29 17.03 8.11
N LEU A 128 -3.55 16.87 8.51
CA LEU A 128 -4.34 15.68 8.19
C LEU A 128 -4.57 15.54 6.68
N TYR A 129 -4.99 16.62 6.03
CA TYR A 129 -5.27 16.61 4.59
C TYR A 129 -4.01 16.34 3.78
N LEU A 130 -2.91 17.04 4.07
CA LEU A 130 -1.63 16.82 3.38
C LEU A 130 -1.12 15.41 3.61
N PHE A 131 -1.22 14.87 4.82
CA PHE A 131 -0.83 13.49 5.08
C PHE A 131 -1.63 12.50 4.23
N ALA A 132 -2.97 12.64 4.16
CA ALA A 132 -3.81 11.79 3.32
C ALA A 132 -3.49 11.91 1.82
N PHE A 133 -3.31 13.14 1.35
CA PHE A 133 -3.00 13.44 -0.04
C PHE A 133 -1.65 12.87 -0.46
N TRP A 134 -0.59 13.13 0.32
CA TRP A 134 0.76 12.66 0.00
C TRP A 134 0.87 11.14 0.10
N THR A 135 0.30 10.52 1.13
CA THR A 135 0.32 9.05 1.26
C THR A 135 -0.38 8.38 0.07
N THR A 136 -1.56 8.87 -0.31
CA THR A 136 -2.30 8.37 -1.48
C THR A 136 -1.51 8.58 -2.79
N THR A 137 -0.90 9.76 -2.95
CA THR A 137 -0.08 10.08 -4.12
C THR A 137 1.15 9.17 -4.21
N LEU A 138 1.84 8.92 -3.10
CA LEU A 138 2.97 7.99 -3.05
C LEU A 138 2.52 6.59 -3.46
N THR A 139 1.39 6.10 -2.96
CA THR A 139 0.84 4.79 -3.37
C THR A 139 0.59 4.71 -4.87
N TYR A 140 0.06 5.76 -5.50
CA TYR A 140 -0.09 5.81 -6.96
C TYR A 140 1.24 5.77 -7.71
N ILE A 141 2.25 6.51 -7.24
CA ILE A 141 3.60 6.52 -7.85
C ILE A 141 4.23 5.13 -7.78
N PHE A 142 4.16 4.47 -6.61
CA PHE A 142 4.66 3.11 -6.44
C PHE A 142 3.92 2.11 -7.36
N LEU A 143 2.59 2.19 -7.43
CA LEU A 143 1.80 1.31 -8.29
C LEU A 143 2.14 1.51 -9.78
N ALA A 144 2.25 2.76 -10.23
CA ALA A 144 2.65 3.08 -11.60
C ALA A 144 4.05 2.56 -11.92
N GLY A 145 5.02 2.73 -11.02
CA GLY A 145 6.37 2.20 -11.17
C GLY A 145 6.40 0.67 -11.28
N LEU A 146 5.62 -0.03 -10.46
CA LEU A 146 5.48 -1.49 -10.51
C LEU A 146 4.87 -1.97 -11.83
N LEU A 147 3.82 -1.31 -12.31
CA LEU A 147 3.18 -1.63 -13.59
C LEU A 147 4.14 -1.41 -14.77
N LEU A 148 4.88 -0.30 -14.78
CA LEU A 148 5.89 -0.03 -15.80
C LEU A 148 6.99 -1.09 -15.80
N ALA A 149 7.53 -1.43 -14.63
CA ALA A 149 8.54 -2.49 -14.51
C ALA A 149 8.03 -3.84 -15.00
N ALA A 150 6.81 -4.23 -14.62
CA ALA A 150 6.18 -5.47 -15.06
C ALA A 150 6.00 -5.50 -16.59
N CYS A 151 5.49 -4.42 -17.19
CA CYS A 151 5.37 -4.29 -18.64
C CYS A 151 6.72 -4.42 -19.35
N CYS A 152 7.77 -3.78 -18.84
CA CYS A 152 9.12 -3.89 -19.41
C CYS A 152 9.63 -5.33 -19.37
N VAL A 153 9.47 -6.05 -18.25
CA VAL A 153 9.87 -7.46 -18.13
C VAL A 153 9.08 -8.35 -19.10
N LEU A 154 7.77 -8.15 -19.22
CA LEU A 154 6.92 -8.91 -20.15
C LEU A 154 7.36 -8.69 -21.61
N ILE A 155 7.64 -7.45 -22.01
CA ILE A 155 8.12 -7.15 -23.36
C ILE A 155 9.49 -7.80 -23.60
N CYS A 156 10.45 -7.66 -22.68
CA CYS A 156 11.77 -8.28 -22.81
C CYS A 156 11.70 -9.81 -22.92
N THR A 157 10.85 -10.46 -22.13
CA THR A 157 10.67 -11.92 -22.18
C THR A 157 9.98 -12.37 -23.46
N CYS A 158 9.00 -11.62 -23.98
CA CYS A 158 8.38 -11.87 -25.27
C CYS A 158 9.38 -11.73 -26.44
N LEU A 159 10.20 -10.69 -26.44
CA LEU A 159 11.24 -10.48 -27.46
C LEU A 159 12.33 -11.57 -27.41
N TYR A 160 12.76 -11.95 -26.21
CA TYR A 160 13.73 -13.04 -26.03
C TYR A 160 13.18 -14.38 -26.53
N ARG A 161 11.94 -14.73 -26.16
CA ARG A 161 11.29 -15.96 -26.65
C ARG A 161 11.09 -15.95 -28.17
N GLY A 162 10.74 -14.81 -28.75
CA GLY A 162 10.61 -14.66 -30.21
C GLY A 162 11.95 -14.88 -30.94
N ALA A 163 13.05 -14.40 -30.39
CA ALA A 163 14.39 -14.56 -30.96
C ALA A 163 14.94 -15.99 -30.86
N THR A 164 14.49 -16.80 -29.88
CA THR A 164 14.92 -18.21 -29.74
C THR A 164 14.17 -19.18 -30.66
N HIS A 165 13.08 -18.74 -31.30
CA HIS A 165 12.24 -19.54 -32.20
C HIS A 165 12.39 -19.16 -33.68
N ALA A 166 13.26 -18.20 -34.00
CA ALA A 166 13.66 -17.80 -35.35
C ALA A 166 15.06 -18.32 -35.67
#